data_AF-A0A7Y5BHJ8-F1
#
_entry.id   AF-A0A7Y5BHJ8-F1
#
_cell.length_a   1.000
_cell.length_b   1.000
_cell.length_c   1.000
_cell.angle_alpha   90.00
_cell.angle_beta   90.00
_cell.angle_gamma   90.00
#
_symmetry.space_group_name_H-M   'P 1'
#
loop_
_entity.id
_entity.type
_entity.pdbx_description
1 polymer ?
#
loop_
_entity_poly.entity_id
_entity_poly.type
_entity_poly.pdbx_seq_one_letter_code
_entity_poly.pdbx_strand_id
1 'polypeptide(L)'
;MSHKTLKTMFFISFLLFFVTLWEHSFMGYLKDLVVLFHEICHAIATVLTGGVVERVSIHNNESGETIANPGKLKAAFVFVVSAGYIGSSVLGGLILYRGFSGKYEKQTLSILGILLLFATFQFSKSGNLAYSTGIVWGAIFLVIGVINRSASAMILVSLGTLISMYSVYDLLDFTGNIHSTDAGIFAYWLLKIPTSKGKPPSSVILLSYFIATIWSVISICILYLTLKKTFREDTSEILPELPVDRFPGEVTPEIAEWFISRGLDLNGKPLPQELISEFKNEG
;
A
#
# COMPACT_ATOMS: atom_id res chain seq x y z
N MET A 1 5.19 22.73 -14.56
CA MET A 1 5.44 22.08 -13.25
C MET A 1 5.74 20.61 -13.50
N SER A 2 6.84 20.04 -12.99
CA SER A 2 7.16 18.62 -13.21
C SER A 2 6.03 17.74 -12.65
N HIS A 3 5.73 16.61 -13.31
CA HIS A 3 4.78 15.62 -12.81
C HIS A 3 5.11 15.17 -11.38
N LYS A 4 6.41 15.14 -11.04
CA LYS A 4 6.88 14.87 -9.69
C LYS A 4 6.39 15.92 -8.70
N THR A 5 6.63 17.21 -9.00
CA THR A 5 6.22 18.33 -8.15
C THR A 5 4.72 18.33 -7.91
N LEU A 6 3.92 18.05 -8.94
CA LEU A 6 2.46 17.98 -8.81
C LEU A 6 2.03 16.85 -7.85
N LYS A 7 2.53 15.64 -8.04
CA LYS A 7 2.20 14.50 -7.16
C LYS A 7 2.62 14.79 -5.72
N THR A 8 3.81 15.37 -5.52
CA THR A 8 4.31 15.73 -4.19
C THR A 8 3.43 16.78 -3.52
N MET A 9 3.01 17.81 -4.26
CA MET A 9 2.08 18.83 -3.74
C MET A 9 0.75 18.19 -3.32
N PHE A 10 0.16 17.33 -4.16
CA PHE A 10 -1.07 16.62 -3.79
C PHE A 10 -0.92 15.78 -2.52
N PHE A 11 0.15 15.00 -2.43
CA PHE A 11 0.43 14.18 -1.24
C PHE A 11 0.54 15.05 0.02
N ILE A 12 1.31 16.13 -0.04
CA ILE A 12 1.45 17.07 1.09
C ILE A 12 0.11 17.72 1.43
N SER A 13 -0.70 18.11 0.45
CA SER A 13 -2.02 18.67 0.69
C SER A 13 -2.95 17.70 1.41
N PHE A 14 -2.99 16.42 1.01
CA PHE A 14 -3.76 15.39 1.73
C PHE A 14 -3.23 15.18 3.14
N LEU A 15 -1.92 15.12 3.32
CA LEU A 15 -1.29 14.98 4.63
C LEU A 15 -1.70 16.14 5.56
N LEU A 16 -1.57 17.38 5.10
CA LEU A 16 -1.96 18.57 5.87
C LEU A 16 -3.46 18.60 6.16
N PHE A 17 -4.30 18.20 5.20
CA PHE A 17 -5.74 18.09 5.37
C PHE A 17 -6.10 17.13 6.51
N PHE A 18 -5.51 15.92 6.52
CA PHE A 18 -5.77 14.93 7.56
C PHE A 18 -5.23 15.34 8.93
N VAL A 19 -4.04 15.94 8.99
CA VAL A 19 -3.47 16.49 10.23
C VAL A 19 -4.38 17.58 10.82
N THR A 20 -4.89 18.48 9.97
CA THR A 20 -5.73 19.60 10.43
C THR A 20 -7.09 19.11 10.96
N LEU A 21 -7.65 18.06 10.35
CA LEU A 21 -8.95 17.53 10.71
C LEU A 21 -8.88 16.34 11.67
N TRP A 22 -7.71 16.02 12.22
CA TRP A 22 -7.47 14.80 12.99
C TRP A 22 -8.42 14.61 14.18
N GLU A 23 -8.75 15.70 14.88
CA GLU A 23 -9.63 15.72 16.05
C GLU A 23 -11.13 15.83 15.68
N HIS A 24 -11.45 15.97 14.40
CA HIS A 24 -12.83 16.13 13.96
C HIS A 24 -13.59 14.79 13.99
N SER A 25 -14.83 14.78 14.46
CA SER A 25 -15.62 13.54 14.68
C SER A 25 -15.78 12.67 13.42
N PHE A 26 -15.79 13.28 12.24
CA PHE A 26 -15.81 12.55 10.96
C PHE A 26 -14.57 11.67 10.75
N MET A 27 -13.41 12.04 11.28
CA MET A 27 -12.20 11.24 11.16
C MET A 27 -12.31 9.91 11.90
N GLY A 28 -13.19 9.78 12.91
CA GLY A 28 -13.43 8.51 13.59
C GLY A 28 -13.74 7.38 12.61
N TYR A 29 -14.63 7.60 11.62
CA TYR A 29 -14.98 6.58 10.62
C TYR A 29 -13.81 6.17 9.71
N LEU A 30 -12.89 7.10 9.45
CA LEU A 30 -11.70 6.85 8.65
C LEU A 30 -10.61 6.16 9.47
N LYS A 31 -10.43 6.56 10.73
CA LYS A 31 -9.51 5.92 11.67
C LYS A 31 -9.94 4.49 11.96
N ASP A 32 -11.23 4.23 12.17
CA ASP A 32 -11.79 2.88 12.33
C ASP A 32 -11.45 1.97 11.14
N LEU A 33 -11.52 2.51 9.91
CA LEU A 33 -11.12 1.78 8.71
C LEU A 33 -9.62 1.47 8.71
N VAL A 34 -8.79 2.44 9.10
CA VAL A 34 -7.34 2.26 9.14
C VAL A 34 -6.94 1.23 10.20
N VAL A 35 -7.54 1.30 11.39
CA VAL A 35 -7.38 0.29 12.46
C VAL A 35 -7.83 -1.08 11.96
N LEU A 36 -8.95 -1.16 11.24
CA LEU A 36 -9.39 -2.43 10.64
C LEU A 36 -8.36 -2.99 9.66
N PHE A 37 -7.72 -2.17 8.83
CA PHE A 37 -6.63 -2.63 7.96
C PHE A 37 -5.41 -3.13 8.76
N HIS A 38 -5.07 -2.46 9.86
CA HIS A 38 -4.01 -2.90 10.79
C HIS A 38 -4.31 -4.30 11.36
N GLU A 39 -5.53 -4.50 11.89
CA GLU A 39 -5.96 -5.80 12.41
C GLU A 39 -6.02 -6.89 11.33
N ILE A 40 -6.48 -6.55 10.12
CA ILE A 40 -6.45 -7.48 8.99
C ILE A 40 -5.01 -7.90 8.64
N CYS A 41 -4.02 -7.03 8.82
CA CYS A 41 -2.62 -7.42 8.60
C CYS A 41 -2.18 -8.52 9.60
N HIS A 42 -2.56 -8.43 10.87
CA HIS A 42 -2.33 -9.51 11.84
C HIS A 42 -3.06 -10.80 11.45
N ALA A 43 -4.31 -10.69 11.02
CA ALA A 43 -5.10 -11.85 10.58
C ALA A 43 -4.46 -12.56 9.37
N ILE A 44 -4.05 -11.80 8.35
CA ILE A 44 -3.36 -12.33 7.17
C ILE A 44 -2.04 -12.99 7.57
N ALA A 45 -1.22 -12.32 8.39
CA ALA A 45 0.04 -12.88 8.86
C ALA A 45 -0.16 -14.18 9.65
N THR A 46 -1.23 -14.27 10.42
CA THR A 46 -1.59 -15.48 11.18
C THR A 46 -1.89 -16.63 10.23
N VAL A 47 -2.75 -16.41 9.23
CA VAL A 47 -3.11 -17.44 8.24
C VAL A 47 -1.89 -17.87 7.43
N LEU A 48 -1.05 -16.92 6.98
CA LEU A 48 0.16 -17.21 6.20
C LEU A 48 1.20 -18.02 6.98
N THR A 49 1.22 -17.89 8.30
CA THR A 49 2.14 -18.65 9.17
C THR A 49 1.54 -19.98 9.66
N GLY A 50 0.37 -20.36 9.14
CA GLY A 50 -0.33 -21.60 9.49
C GLY A 50 -1.04 -21.55 10.85
N GLY A 51 -1.28 -20.34 11.37
CA GLY A 51 -2.09 -20.10 12.56
C GLY A 51 -3.59 -20.04 12.26
N VAL A 52 -4.38 -19.79 13.30
CA VAL A 52 -5.84 -19.66 13.22
C VAL A 52 -6.26 -18.30 13.78
N VAL A 53 -7.11 -17.59 13.03
CA VAL A 53 -7.72 -16.33 13.47
C VAL A 53 -9.11 -16.65 14.02
N GLU A 54 -9.36 -16.26 15.27
CA GLU A 54 -10.67 -16.46 15.91
C GLU A 54 -11.62 -15.29 15.63
N ARG A 55 -11.13 -14.06 15.79
CA ARG A 55 -11.87 -12.85 15.43
C ARG A 55 -10.98 -11.64 15.23
N VAL A 56 -11.46 -10.71 14.41
CA VAL A 56 -11.03 -9.32 14.34
C VAL A 56 -12.15 -8.44 14.88
N SER A 57 -11.80 -7.42 15.66
CA SER A 57 -12.75 -6.50 16.29
C SER A 57 -12.15 -5.11 16.40
N ILE A 58 -12.98 -4.09 16.30
CA ILE A 58 -12.61 -2.70 16.59
C ILE A 58 -13.62 -2.09 17.55
N HIS A 59 -13.20 -1.07 18.30
CA HIS A 59 -13.94 -0.47 19.40
C HIS A 59 -14.08 1.04 19.19
N ASN A 60 -15.09 1.66 19.82
CA ASN A 60 -15.44 3.08 19.71
C ASN A 60 -14.41 4.07 20.34
N ASN A 61 -13.17 3.64 20.52
CA ASN A 61 -12.05 4.40 21.05
C ASN A 61 -10.83 4.30 20.13
N GLU A 62 -11.05 4.09 18.84
CA GLU A 62 -9.99 3.97 17.82
C GLU A 62 -9.03 2.81 18.10
N SER A 63 -9.46 1.79 18.86
CA SER A 63 -8.65 0.60 19.17
C SER A 63 -9.16 -0.65 18.47
N GLY A 64 -8.24 -1.55 18.12
CA GLY A 64 -8.51 -2.84 17.51
C GLY A 64 -8.05 -4.00 18.40
N GLU A 65 -8.60 -5.18 18.16
CA GLU A 65 -8.00 -6.42 18.62
C GLU A 65 -8.18 -7.54 17.58
N THR A 66 -7.10 -8.29 17.36
CA THR A 66 -7.11 -9.55 16.62
C THR A 66 -6.82 -10.69 17.58
N ILE A 67 -7.83 -11.53 17.82
CA ILE A 67 -7.62 -12.76 18.57
C ILE A 67 -7.21 -13.85 17.60
N ALA A 68 -5.95 -14.27 17.74
CA ALA A 68 -5.31 -15.22 16.86
C ALA A 68 -4.38 -16.15 17.63
N ASN A 69 -4.26 -17.39 17.15
CA ASN A 69 -3.27 -18.35 17.58
C ASN A 69 -2.19 -18.46 16.48
N PRO A 70 -1.08 -17.71 16.58
CA PRO A 70 0.05 -17.90 15.69
C PRO A 70 0.63 -19.29 15.99
N GLY A 71 0.77 -20.13 14.96
CA GLY A 71 1.13 -21.53 15.11
C GLY A 71 2.40 -21.81 15.93
N LYS A 72 2.81 -23.07 16.05
CA LYS A 72 3.84 -23.52 17.01
C LYS A 72 5.23 -22.87 16.88
N LEU A 73 5.54 -22.21 15.76
CA LEU A 73 6.85 -21.62 15.51
C LEU A 73 6.96 -20.24 16.14
N LYS A 74 8.03 -19.97 16.90
CA LYS A 74 8.29 -18.63 17.48
C LYS A 74 8.36 -17.53 16.41
N ALA A 75 8.91 -17.85 15.24
CA ALA A 75 8.98 -16.93 14.12
C ALA A 75 7.59 -16.52 13.62
N ALA A 76 6.58 -17.41 13.73
CA ALA A 76 5.20 -17.08 13.38
C ALA A 76 4.65 -15.98 14.29
N PHE A 77 4.85 -16.11 15.61
CA PHE A 77 4.43 -15.08 16.55
C PHE A 77 5.09 -13.72 16.27
N VAL A 78 6.41 -13.70 16.05
CA VAL A 78 7.14 -12.45 15.73
C VAL A 78 6.61 -11.81 14.45
N PHE A 79 6.35 -12.61 13.42
CA PHE A 79 5.79 -12.13 12.17
C PHE A 79 4.38 -11.56 12.35
N VAL A 80 3.52 -12.28 13.08
CA VAL A 80 2.15 -11.85 13.37
C VAL A 80 2.13 -10.56 14.18
N VAL A 81 2.85 -10.48 15.30
CA VAL A 81 2.83 -9.27 16.15
C VAL A 81 3.45 -8.05 15.45
N SER A 82 4.37 -8.24 14.51
CA SER A 82 4.93 -7.13 13.73
C SER A 82 4.05 -6.71 12.56
N ALA A 83 3.07 -7.53 12.18
CA ALA A 83 2.33 -7.37 10.92
C ALA A 83 1.44 -6.14 10.90
N GLY A 84 0.94 -5.68 12.05
CA GLY A 84 0.15 -4.47 12.16
C GLY A 84 0.88 -3.26 11.59
N TYR A 85 1.99 -2.87 12.23
CA TYR A 85 2.77 -1.71 11.81
C TYR A 85 3.48 -1.88 10.46
N ILE A 86 4.19 -3.00 10.28
CA ILE A 86 4.97 -3.23 9.06
C ILE A 86 4.03 -3.45 7.87
N GLY A 87 2.98 -4.25 8.06
CA GLY A 87 1.98 -4.55 7.03
C GLY A 87 1.20 -3.31 6.62
N SER A 88 0.76 -2.48 7.59
CA SER A 88 0.10 -1.21 7.29
C SER A 88 0.99 -0.27 6.49
N SER A 89 2.29 -0.19 6.83
CA SER A 89 3.24 0.65 6.09
C SER A 89 3.47 0.17 4.66
N VAL A 90 3.59 -1.15 4.46
CA VAL A 90 3.69 -1.75 3.11
C VAL A 90 2.41 -1.50 2.32
N LEU A 91 1.24 -1.75 2.92
CA LEU A 91 -0.06 -1.57 2.29
C LEU A 91 -0.30 -0.11 1.91
N GLY A 92 -0.06 0.82 2.83
CA GLY A 92 -0.19 2.27 2.61
C GLY A 92 0.71 2.75 1.48
N GLY A 93 1.98 2.31 1.46
CA GLY A 93 2.91 2.60 0.38
C GLY A 93 2.43 2.06 -0.97
N LEU A 94 1.99 0.80 -1.03
CA LEU A 94 1.50 0.19 -2.28
C LEU A 94 0.25 0.89 -2.82
N ILE A 95 -0.69 1.23 -1.94
CA ILE A 95 -1.90 1.96 -2.28
C ILE A 95 -1.54 3.36 -2.82
N LEU A 96 -0.63 4.09 -2.17
CA LEU A 96 -0.14 5.39 -2.64
C LEU A 96 0.51 5.29 -4.02
N TYR A 97 1.40 4.31 -4.20
CA TYR A 97 2.05 4.06 -5.48
C TYR A 97 1.02 3.85 -6.58
N ARG A 98 -0.01 3.02 -6.33
CA ARG A 98 -1.08 2.77 -7.30
C ARG A 98 -1.93 4.01 -7.55
N GLY A 99 -2.30 4.76 -6.52
CA GLY A 99 -3.07 6.00 -6.65
C GLY A 99 -2.38 7.07 -7.51
N PHE A 100 -1.05 7.15 -7.44
CA PHE A 100 -0.24 8.09 -8.23
C PHE A 100 0.27 7.53 -9.57
N SER A 101 0.02 6.25 -9.87
CA SER A 101 0.62 5.59 -11.04
C SER A 101 -0.03 5.98 -12.38
N GLY A 102 -1.25 6.53 -12.37
CA GLY A 102 -1.97 6.82 -13.61
C GLY A 102 -2.39 5.55 -14.37
N LYS A 103 -2.37 4.36 -13.75
CA LYS A 103 -2.80 3.09 -14.33
C LYS A 103 -3.40 2.18 -13.25
N TYR A 104 -4.42 1.41 -13.63
CA TYR A 104 -5.03 0.38 -12.78
C TYR A 104 -5.68 0.86 -11.48
N GLU A 105 -6.07 2.13 -11.37
CA GLU A 105 -6.64 2.68 -10.13
C GLU A 105 -8.00 2.05 -9.82
N LYS A 106 -8.84 1.89 -10.85
CA LYS A 106 -10.13 1.20 -10.78
C LYS A 106 -10.01 -0.24 -10.27
N GLN A 107 -9.11 -1.01 -10.90
CA GLN A 107 -8.86 -2.40 -10.54
C GLN A 107 -8.29 -2.51 -9.13
N THR A 108 -7.33 -1.65 -8.78
CA THR A 108 -6.71 -1.66 -7.44
C THR A 108 -7.76 -1.39 -6.36
N LEU A 109 -8.61 -0.36 -6.54
CA LEU A 109 -9.64 -0.05 -5.56
C LEU A 109 -10.72 -1.15 -5.49
N SER A 110 -11.10 -1.72 -6.62
CA SER A 110 -12.07 -2.83 -6.66
C SER A 110 -11.54 -4.07 -5.93
N ILE A 111 -10.27 -4.44 -6.18
CA ILE A 111 -9.61 -5.56 -5.50
C ILE A 111 -9.52 -5.27 -3.99
N LEU A 112 -9.14 -4.05 -3.60
CA LEU A 112 -9.10 -3.67 -2.19
C LEU A 112 -10.47 -3.79 -1.52
N GLY A 113 -11.55 -3.37 -2.20
CA GLY A 113 -12.92 -3.56 -1.74
C GLY A 113 -13.31 -5.02 -1.56
N ILE A 114 -13.00 -5.87 -2.56
CA ILE A 114 -13.26 -7.33 -2.49
C ILE A 114 -12.50 -7.96 -1.32
N LEU A 115 -11.21 -7.65 -1.18
CA LEU A 115 -10.38 -8.19 -0.10
C LEU A 115 -10.86 -7.74 1.27
N LEU A 116 -11.27 -6.47 1.40
CA LEU A 116 -11.82 -5.95 2.65
C LEU A 116 -13.14 -6.66 3.00
N LEU A 117 -14.05 -6.82 2.03
CA LEU A 117 -15.29 -7.58 2.24
C LEU A 117 -15.00 -9.02 2.64
N PHE A 118 -14.12 -9.71 1.91
CA PHE A 118 -13.72 -11.09 2.21
C PHE A 118 -13.15 -11.22 3.63
N ALA A 119 -12.18 -10.37 3.99
CA ALA A 119 -11.59 -10.37 5.33
C ALA A 119 -12.64 -10.09 6.41
N THR A 120 -13.59 -9.19 6.13
CA THR A 120 -14.70 -8.86 7.04
C THR A 120 -15.61 -10.07 7.28
N PHE A 121 -16.02 -10.76 6.21
CA PHE A 121 -16.86 -11.96 6.35
C PHE A 121 -16.13 -13.11 7.03
N GLN A 122 -14.82 -13.23 6.82
CA GLN A 122 -14.03 -14.34 7.35
C GLN A 122 -13.64 -14.15 8.82
N PHE A 123 -13.31 -12.92 9.22
CA PHE A 123 -12.68 -12.65 10.52
C PHE A 123 -13.54 -11.81 11.47
N SER A 124 -14.52 -11.04 10.98
CA SER A 124 -15.34 -10.17 11.84
C SER A 124 -16.72 -10.79 12.10
N LYS A 125 -17.21 -10.67 13.34
CA LYS A 125 -18.56 -11.14 13.71
C LYS A 125 -19.61 -10.09 13.39
N SER A 126 -20.77 -10.54 12.89
CA SER A 126 -21.93 -9.67 12.66
C SER A 126 -22.33 -8.94 13.95
N GLY A 127 -22.59 -7.63 13.85
CA GLY A 127 -22.88 -6.76 14.98
C GLY A 127 -21.66 -6.09 15.63
N ASN A 128 -20.43 -6.48 15.26
CA ASN A 128 -19.22 -5.75 15.65
C ASN A 128 -19.00 -4.52 14.75
N LEU A 129 -18.41 -3.46 15.28
CA LEU A 129 -18.04 -2.26 14.52
C LEU A 129 -17.12 -2.61 13.33
N ALA A 130 -16.21 -3.58 13.49
CA ALA A 130 -15.32 -4.05 12.41
C ALA A 130 -16.12 -4.59 11.22
N TYR A 131 -17.23 -5.27 11.52
CA TYR A 131 -18.10 -5.83 10.50
C TYR A 131 -18.81 -4.72 9.73
N SER A 132 -19.42 -3.75 10.42
CA SER A 132 -20.07 -2.62 9.74
C SER A 132 -19.09 -1.78 8.93
N THR A 133 -17.92 -1.46 9.50
CA THR A 133 -16.88 -0.65 8.85
C THR A 133 -16.38 -1.35 7.59
N GLY A 134 -16.08 -2.64 7.68
CA GLY A 134 -15.59 -3.44 6.56
C GLY A 134 -16.61 -3.59 5.42
N ILE A 135 -17.89 -3.81 5.76
CA ILE A 135 -18.97 -3.89 4.75
C ILE A 135 -19.20 -2.56 4.05
N VAL A 136 -19.33 -1.46 4.81
CA VAL A 136 -19.62 -0.13 4.25
C VAL A 136 -18.47 0.33 3.34
N TRP A 137 -17.24 0.31 3.84
CA TRP A 137 -16.09 0.74 3.05
C TRP A 137 -15.75 -0.21 1.91
N GLY A 138 -15.87 -1.52 2.14
CA GLY A 138 -15.66 -2.53 1.10
C GLY A 138 -16.62 -2.35 -0.07
N ALA A 139 -17.91 -2.08 0.21
CA ALA A 139 -18.91 -1.78 -0.81
C ALA A 139 -18.63 -0.46 -1.54
N ILE A 140 -18.28 0.61 -0.80
CA ILE A 140 -17.91 1.90 -1.39
C ILE A 140 -16.72 1.74 -2.36
N PHE A 141 -15.68 1.03 -1.94
CA PHE A 141 -14.49 0.79 -2.77
C PHE A 141 -14.82 -0.02 -4.02
N LEU A 142 -15.65 -1.07 -3.90
CA LEU A 142 -16.09 -1.86 -5.03
C LEU A 142 -16.86 -1.01 -6.04
N VAL A 143 -17.87 -0.26 -5.58
CA VAL A 143 -18.74 0.57 -6.43
C VAL A 143 -17.94 1.67 -7.13
N ILE A 144 -17.14 2.43 -6.39
CA ILE A 144 -16.33 3.51 -6.97
C ILE A 144 -15.24 2.95 -7.89
N GLY A 145 -14.62 1.85 -7.51
CA GLY A 145 -13.63 1.13 -8.29
C GLY A 145 -14.13 0.73 -9.68
N VAL A 146 -15.41 0.36 -9.79
CA VAL A 146 -16.03 -0.01 -11.08
C VAL A 146 -16.46 1.21 -11.89
N ILE A 147 -16.90 2.30 -11.26
CA ILE A 147 -17.53 3.42 -11.95
C ILE A 147 -16.52 4.50 -12.37
N ASN A 148 -15.71 5.00 -11.43
CA ASN A 148 -14.97 6.25 -11.64
C ASN A 148 -13.47 6.11 -11.35
N ARG A 149 -12.66 6.28 -12.40
CA ARG A 149 -11.20 6.21 -12.32
C ARG A 149 -10.57 7.32 -11.48
N SER A 150 -11.02 8.57 -11.66
CA SER A 150 -10.46 9.73 -10.94
C SER A 150 -10.78 9.64 -9.45
N ALA A 151 -12.03 9.31 -9.10
CA ALA A 151 -12.42 9.08 -7.72
C ALA A 151 -11.65 7.88 -7.12
N SER A 152 -11.43 6.81 -7.89
CA SER A 152 -10.61 5.68 -7.43
C SER A 152 -9.19 6.11 -7.07
N ALA A 153 -8.55 6.93 -7.92
CA ALA A 153 -7.22 7.47 -7.66
C ALA A 153 -7.20 8.34 -6.40
N MET A 154 -8.18 9.24 -6.24
CA MET A 154 -8.29 10.10 -5.06
C MET A 154 -8.47 9.29 -3.77
N ILE A 155 -9.34 8.27 -3.78
CA ILE A 155 -9.55 7.40 -2.62
C ILE A 155 -8.28 6.63 -2.29
N LEU A 156 -7.59 6.06 -3.28
CA LEU A 156 -6.32 5.36 -3.05
C LEU A 156 -5.27 6.31 -2.44
N VAL A 157 -5.08 7.51 -3.01
CA VAL A 157 -4.12 8.48 -2.44
C VAL A 157 -4.51 8.89 -1.02
N SER A 158 -5.80 9.15 -0.78
CA SER A 158 -6.32 9.52 0.54
C SER A 158 -6.10 8.41 1.57
N LEU A 159 -6.56 7.20 1.26
CA LEU A 159 -6.49 6.03 2.12
C LEU A 159 -5.04 5.63 2.40
N GLY A 160 -4.19 5.60 1.37
CA GLY A 160 -2.78 5.29 1.54
C GLY A 160 -2.05 6.34 2.39
N THR A 161 -2.42 7.62 2.27
CA THR A 161 -1.90 8.69 3.16
C THR A 161 -2.35 8.46 4.60
N LEU A 162 -3.63 8.16 4.82
CA LEU A 162 -4.19 7.89 6.15
C LEU A 162 -3.54 6.67 6.82
N ILE A 163 -3.44 5.53 6.13
CA ILE A 163 -2.81 4.32 6.66
C ILE A 163 -1.34 4.60 7.03
N SER A 164 -0.62 5.29 6.15
CA SER A 164 0.79 5.64 6.38
C SER A 164 0.96 6.59 7.58
N MET A 165 0.09 7.60 7.70
CA MET A 165 0.11 8.56 8.79
C MET A 165 -0.27 7.90 10.13
N TYR A 166 -1.35 7.11 10.14
CA TYR A 166 -1.83 6.43 11.34
C TYR A 166 -0.79 5.44 11.87
N SER A 167 -0.12 4.70 10.99
CA SER A 167 0.98 3.81 11.39
C SER A 167 2.13 4.57 12.06
N VAL A 168 2.31 5.87 11.83
CA VAL A 168 3.32 6.68 12.55
C VAL A 168 2.72 7.28 13.83
N TYR A 169 1.46 7.73 13.78
CA TYR A 169 0.74 8.32 14.91
C TYR A 169 0.54 7.33 16.06
N ASP A 170 0.08 6.11 15.75
CA ASP A 170 -0.20 5.08 16.76
C ASP A 170 1.05 4.73 17.59
N LEU A 171 2.23 4.83 16.98
CA LEU A 171 3.50 4.67 17.69
C LEU A 171 3.82 5.81 18.67
N LEU A 172 3.35 7.03 18.39
CA LEU A 172 3.57 8.18 19.26
C LEU A 172 2.58 8.20 20.44
N ASP A 173 1.39 7.62 20.26
CA ASP A 173 0.33 7.54 21.28
C ASP A 173 0.30 6.21 22.06
N PHE A 174 1.30 5.35 21.86
CA PHE A 174 1.49 4.05 22.51
C PHE A 174 1.45 4.09 24.07
N THR A 175 1.60 5.27 24.68
CA THR A 175 1.77 5.43 26.14
C THR A 175 0.53 5.11 26.96
N GLY A 176 -0.67 5.18 26.36
CA GLY A 176 -1.94 5.06 27.08
C GLY A 176 -2.30 3.64 27.55
N ASN A 177 -1.89 2.60 26.80
CA ASN A 177 -2.25 1.21 27.13
C ASN A 177 -1.25 0.18 26.58
N ILE A 178 -0.06 0.11 27.19
CA ILE A 178 1.02 -0.80 26.79
C ILE A 178 0.57 -2.27 26.70
N HIS A 179 -0.43 -2.70 27.47
CA HIS A 179 -0.87 -4.09 27.46
C HIS A 179 -1.57 -4.51 26.17
N SER A 180 -2.19 -3.56 25.47
CA SER A 180 -2.99 -3.82 24.27
C SER A 180 -2.26 -3.46 22.97
N THR A 181 -1.06 -2.90 23.05
CA THR A 181 -0.29 -2.54 21.86
C THR A 181 0.60 -3.70 21.42
N ASP A 182 0.85 -3.81 20.11
CA ASP A 182 1.70 -4.87 19.56
C ASP A 182 3.09 -4.89 20.19
N ALA A 183 3.65 -3.71 20.44
CA ALA A 183 4.99 -3.57 21.01
C ALA A 183 5.04 -4.07 22.46
N GLY A 184 3.98 -3.82 23.23
CA GLY A 184 3.87 -4.32 24.59
C GLY A 184 3.59 -5.81 24.65
N ILE A 185 2.69 -6.31 23.79
CA ILE A 185 2.44 -7.75 23.63
C ILE A 185 3.76 -8.48 23.29
N PHE A 186 4.55 -7.92 22.38
CA PHE A 186 5.84 -8.50 22.02
C PHE A 186 6.86 -8.43 23.17
N ALA A 187 6.90 -7.32 23.91
CA ALA A 187 7.78 -7.16 25.07
C ALA A 187 7.45 -8.16 26.19
N TYR A 188 6.17 -8.35 26.51
CA TYR A 188 5.71 -9.36 27.47
C TYR A 188 6.15 -10.76 27.05
N TRP A 189 5.95 -11.10 25.78
CA TRP A 189 6.35 -12.39 25.23
C TRP A 189 7.88 -12.60 25.28
N LEU A 190 8.68 -11.59 24.91
CA LEU A 190 10.14 -11.66 24.94
C LEU A 190 10.68 -11.86 26.36
N LEU A 191 10.12 -11.12 27.32
CA LEU A 191 10.52 -11.20 28.73
C LEU A 191 9.92 -12.42 29.45
N LYS A 192 9.02 -13.17 28.80
CA LYS A 192 8.26 -14.29 29.38
C LYS A 192 7.52 -13.89 30.66
N ILE A 193 7.06 -12.65 30.72
CA ILE A 193 6.25 -12.15 31.83
C ILE A 193 4.79 -12.35 31.43
N PRO A 194 3.94 -12.95 32.27
CA PRO A 194 2.52 -13.06 31.98
C PRO A 194 1.89 -11.66 31.98
N THR A 195 1.06 -11.37 30.98
CA THR A 195 0.30 -10.12 30.91
C THR A 195 -0.64 -10.02 32.11
N SER A 196 -0.62 -8.89 32.81
CA SER A 196 -1.43 -8.65 34.01
C SER A 196 -2.15 -7.31 33.88
N LYS A 197 -3.37 -7.21 34.41
CA LYS A 197 -4.19 -5.98 34.38
C LYS A 197 -3.60 -4.81 35.20
N GLY A 198 -2.52 -5.05 35.95
CA GLY A 198 -1.85 -4.04 36.76
C GLY A 198 -0.89 -3.15 35.96
N LYS A 199 -0.13 -2.30 36.67
CA LYS A 199 0.92 -1.48 36.04
C LYS A 199 1.99 -2.39 35.39
N PRO A 200 2.36 -2.16 34.13
CA PRO A 200 3.41 -2.96 33.49
C PRO A 200 4.76 -2.77 34.22
N PRO A 201 5.57 -3.83 34.38
CA PRO A 201 6.92 -3.72 34.95
C PRO A 201 7.79 -2.75 34.13
N SER A 202 8.70 -2.02 34.78
CA SER A 202 9.56 -1.03 34.11
C SER A 202 10.38 -1.62 32.95
N SER A 203 10.78 -2.89 33.06
CA SER A 203 11.48 -3.61 31.98
C SER A 203 10.60 -3.79 30.73
N VAL A 204 9.32 -4.12 30.91
CA VAL A 204 8.36 -4.23 29.80
C VAL A 204 8.16 -2.87 29.16
N ILE A 205 7.95 -1.83 29.97
CA ILE A 205 7.76 -0.46 29.48
C ILE A 205 8.95 -0.05 28.60
N LEU A 206 10.18 -0.16 29.13
CA LEU A 206 11.40 0.21 28.41
C LEU A 206 11.55 -0.58 27.11
N LEU A 207 11.34 -1.90 27.15
CA LEU A 207 11.48 -2.75 25.97
C LEU A 207 10.40 -2.44 24.92
N SER A 208 9.18 -2.12 25.35
CA SER A 208 8.10 -1.77 24.44
C SER A 208 8.40 -0.47 23.68
N TYR A 209 8.93 0.55 24.36
CA TYR A 209 9.39 1.78 23.69
C TYR A 209 10.52 1.51 22.68
N PHE A 210 11.45 0.62 23.03
CA PHE A 210 12.54 0.23 22.14
C PHE A 210 12.01 -0.49 20.89
N ILE A 211 11.11 -1.46 21.06
CA ILE A 211 10.46 -2.19 19.96
C ILE A 211 9.65 -1.24 19.08
N ALA A 212 8.82 -0.38 19.68
CA ALA A 212 8.04 0.61 18.95
C ALA A 212 8.97 1.50 18.12
N THR A 213 10.06 2.02 18.69
CA THR A 213 11.03 2.85 17.95
C THR A 213 11.62 2.13 16.75
N ILE A 214 11.99 0.84 16.89
CA ILE A 214 12.50 0.04 15.78
C ILE A 214 11.45 -0.12 14.68
N TRP A 215 10.22 -0.49 15.04
CA TRP A 215 9.14 -0.61 14.06
C TRP A 215 8.83 0.73 13.39
N SER A 216 8.91 1.85 14.11
CA SER A 216 8.78 3.21 13.55
C SER A 216 9.79 3.44 12.43
N VAL A 217 11.06 3.18 12.71
CA VAL A 217 12.14 3.39 11.74
C VAL A 217 11.97 2.49 10.52
N ILE A 218 11.57 1.23 10.72
CA ILE A 218 11.30 0.28 9.64
C ILE A 218 10.11 0.77 8.79
N SER A 219 9.00 1.14 9.43
CA SER A 219 7.80 1.66 8.77
C SER A 219 8.09 2.91 7.95
N ILE A 220 8.79 3.89 8.53
CA ILE A 220 9.22 5.11 7.83
C ILE A 220 10.15 4.77 6.66
N CYS A 221 11.07 3.82 6.82
CA CYS A 221 11.95 3.37 5.75
C CYS A 221 11.16 2.75 4.58
N ILE A 222 10.20 1.87 4.88
CA ILE A 222 9.32 1.24 3.87
C ILE A 222 8.53 2.32 3.11
N LEU A 223 7.93 3.26 3.85
CA LEU A 223 7.20 4.37 3.25
C LEU A 223 8.11 5.23 2.36
N TYR A 224 9.30 5.58 2.84
CA TYR A 224 10.29 6.33 2.07
C TYR A 224 10.67 5.61 0.77
N LEU A 225 10.99 4.31 0.83
CA LEU A 225 11.37 3.53 -0.35
C LEU A 225 10.24 3.45 -1.37
N THR A 226 9.01 3.28 -0.91
CA THR A 226 7.83 3.17 -1.78
C THR A 226 7.45 4.52 -2.39
N LEU A 227 7.53 5.60 -1.62
CA LEU A 227 7.30 6.96 -2.11
C LEU A 227 8.41 7.43 -3.04
N LYS A 228 9.68 7.09 -2.76
CA LYS A 228 10.80 7.39 -3.65
C LYS A 228 10.58 6.83 -5.06
N LYS A 229 10.03 5.62 -5.16
CA LYS A 229 9.65 5.01 -6.44
C LYS A 229 8.46 5.74 -7.10
N THR A 230 7.51 6.20 -6.30
CA THR A 230 6.30 6.92 -6.75
C THR A 230 6.61 8.30 -7.34
N PHE A 231 7.58 9.00 -6.75
CA PHE A 231 8.02 10.33 -7.15
C PHE A 231 9.32 10.32 -7.96
N ARG A 232 9.77 9.15 -8.44
CA ARG A 232 10.86 9.11 -9.42
C ARG A 232 10.31 9.70 -10.71
N GLU A 233 11.04 10.65 -11.30
CA GLU A 233 10.71 11.06 -12.66
C GLU A 233 10.86 9.83 -13.54
N ASP A 234 9.82 9.51 -14.31
CA ASP A 234 10.03 8.70 -15.49
C ASP A 234 10.94 9.56 -16.37
N THR A 235 12.24 9.32 -16.26
CA THR A 235 13.17 9.62 -17.33
C THR A 235 12.76 8.67 -18.45
N SER A 236 11.64 8.95 -19.11
CA SER A 236 11.58 8.67 -20.53
C SER A 236 12.83 9.36 -21.03
N GLU A 237 13.83 8.58 -21.43
CA GLU A 237 14.79 9.07 -22.40
C GLU A 237 13.92 9.71 -23.47
N ILE A 238 13.84 11.03 -23.43
CA ILE A 238 13.62 11.80 -24.64
C ILE A 238 14.90 11.46 -25.39
N LEU A 239 14.91 10.30 -26.07
CA LEU A 239 15.66 10.17 -27.29
C LEU A 239 15.31 11.48 -27.98
N PRO A 240 16.30 12.36 -28.25
CA PRO A 240 16.01 13.56 -29.00
C PRO A 240 15.13 13.10 -30.15
N GLU A 241 13.99 13.75 -30.37
CA GLU A 241 13.27 13.57 -31.63
C GLU A 241 14.35 13.85 -32.68
N LEU A 242 15.00 12.78 -33.16
CA LEU A 242 15.82 12.85 -34.34
C LEU A 242 14.85 13.47 -35.31
N PRO A 243 15.19 14.61 -35.93
CA PRO A 243 14.36 15.17 -36.97
C PRO A 243 13.97 13.98 -37.83
N VAL A 244 12.68 13.72 -37.99
CA VAL A 244 12.21 12.76 -39.01
C VAL A 244 12.39 13.47 -40.35
N ASP A 245 13.61 13.95 -40.58
CA ASP A 245 14.10 14.42 -41.83
C ASP A 245 14.34 13.13 -42.60
N ARG A 246 13.37 12.88 -43.47
CA ARG A 246 13.52 12.08 -44.69
C ARG A 246 14.99 12.06 -45.09
N PHE A 247 15.56 10.87 -45.27
CA PHE A 247 16.98 10.65 -45.57
C PHE A 247 17.52 11.78 -46.48
N PRO A 248 18.55 12.53 -46.06
CA PRO A 248 18.91 13.82 -46.69
C PRO A 248 19.56 13.69 -48.08
N GLY A 249 19.69 12.47 -48.61
CA GLY A 249 20.25 12.17 -49.93
C GLY A 249 19.25 11.51 -50.87
N GLU A 250 19.62 11.36 -52.15
CA GLU A 250 18.85 10.56 -53.10
C GLU A 250 18.79 9.10 -52.62
N VAL A 251 17.57 8.55 -52.56
CA VAL A 251 17.37 7.15 -52.17
C VAL A 251 17.75 6.27 -53.37
N THR A 252 18.98 5.76 -53.36
CA THR A 252 19.39 4.73 -54.32
C THR A 252 18.74 3.39 -53.95
N PRO A 253 18.56 2.45 -54.91
CA PRO A 253 17.97 1.13 -54.64
C PRO A 253 18.69 0.38 -53.51
N GLU A 254 20.01 0.50 -53.42
CA GLU A 254 20.84 -0.15 -52.40
C GLU A 254 20.56 0.40 -50.99
N ILE A 255 20.29 1.71 -50.88
CA ILE A 255 19.93 2.36 -49.61
C ILE A 255 18.53 1.90 -49.18
N ALA A 256 17.59 1.80 -50.12
CA ALA A 256 16.24 1.32 -49.82
C ALA A 256 16.24 -0.13 -49.31
N GLU A 257 17.01 -1.02 -49.95
CA GLU A 257 17.19 -2.40 -49.51
C GLU A 257 17.84 -2.48 -48.12
N TRP A 258 18.82 -1.62 -47.84
CA TRP A 258 19.45 -1.55 -46.53
C TRP A 258 18.43 -1.23 -45.40
N PHE A 259 17.53 -0.26 -45.61
CA PHE A 259 16.47 0.07 -44.64
C PHE A 259 15.48 -1.09 -44.45
N ILE A 260 15.04 -1.70 -45.55
CA ILE A 260 14.08 -2.82 -45.53
C ILE A 260 14.69 -4.04 -44.83
N SER A 261 15.98 -4.34 -45.05
CA SER A 261 16.70 -5.43 -44.37
C SER A 261 16.75 -5.27 -42.84
N ARG A 262 16.62 -4.03 -42.34
CA ARG A 262 16.54 -3.69 -40.92
C ARG A 262 15.10 -3.63 -40.40
N GLY A 263 14.12 -3.93 -41.24
CA GLY A 263 12.69 -3.86 -40.90
C GLY A 263 12.18 -2.43 -40.72
N LEU A 264 12.80 -1.47 -41.40
CA LEU A 264 12.47 -0.05 -41.32
C LEU A 264 12.00 0.49 -42.67
N ASP A 265 11.07 1.45 -42.66
CA ASP A 265 10.74 2.24 -43.84
C ASP A 265 11.82 3.31 -44.09
N LEU A 266 11.73 4.01 -45.23
CA LEU A 266 12.66 5.09 -45.61
C LEU A 266 12.63 6.31 -44.67
N ASN A 267 11.70 6.34 -43.71
CA ASN A 267 11.59 7.36 -42.66
C ASN A 267 12.04 6.82 -41.29
N GLY A 268 12.65 5.62 -41.24
CA GLY A 268 13.14 5.01 -40.01
C GLY A 268 12.05 4.46 -39.09
N LYS A 269 10.82 4.29 -39.57
CA LYS A 269 9.72 3.67 -38.81
C LYS A 269 9.71 2.15 -39.01
N PRO A 270 9.37 1.36 -37.97
CA PRO A 270 9.26 -0.08 -38.11
C PRO A 270 8.19 -0.47 -39.12
N LEU A 271 8.53 -1.36 -40.04
CA LEU A 271 7.61 -1.92 -41.03
C LEU A 271 6.56 -2.81 -40.34
N PRO A 272 5.32 -2.89 -40.88
CA PRO A 272 4.33 -3.86 -40.42
C PRO A 272 4.89 -5.28 -40.44
N GLN A 273 4.56 -6.08 -39.42
CA GLN A 273 5.10 -7.44 -39.26
C GLN A 273 4.79 -8.36 -40.46
N GLU A 274 3.69 -8.11 -41.16
CA GLU A 274 3.27 -8.81 -42.37
C GLU A 274 4.30 -8.63 -43.52
N LEU A 275 4.75 -7.40 -43.78
CA LEU A 275 5.77 -7.10 -44.79
C LEU A 275 7.13 -7.72 -44.44
N ILE A 276 7.52 -7.66 -43.17
CA ILE A 276 8.81 -8.22 -42.70
C ILE A 276 8.87 -9.75 -42.93
N SER A 277 7.71 -10.42 -42.88
CA SER A 277 7.62 -11.86 -43.10
C SER A 277 7.73 -12.27 -44.56
N GLU A 278 7.27 -11.44 -45.50
CA GLU A 278 7.44 -11.68 -46.95
C GLU A 278 8.91 -11.62 -47.37
N PHE A 279 9.65 -10.58 -46.95
CA PHE A 279 11.07 -10.43 -47.30
C PHE A 279 11.99 -11.51 -46.74
N LYS A 280 11.62 -12.14 -45.63
CA LYS A 280 12.41 -13.24 -45.04
C LYS A 280 12.25 -14.57 -45.77
N ASN A 281 11.20 -14.73 -46.58
CA ASN A 281 10.92 -15.96 -47.31
C ASN A 281 11.47 -15.96 -48.74
N GLU A 282 11.93 -14.82 -49.25
CA GLU A 282 12.48 -14.66 -50.61
C GLU A 282 14.03 -14.60 -50.66
N GLY A 283 14.71 -14.72 -49.52
CA GLY A 283 16.18 -14.69 -49.40
C GLY A 283 16.85 -16.05 -49.24
#